data_AF-A0A5J4PJZ5-F1
#
_entry.id   AF-A0A5J4PJZ5-F1
#
_cell.length_a   1.000
_cell.length_b   1.000
_cell.length_c   1.000
_cell.angle_alpha   90.00
_cell.angle_beta   90.00
_cell.angle_gamma   90.00
#
_symmetry.space_group_name_H-M   'P 1'
#
loop_
_entity.id
_entity.type
_entity.pdbx_description
1 polymer ?
#
loop_
_entity_poly.entity_id
_entity_poly.type
_entity_poly.pdbx_seq_one_letter_code
_entity_poly.pdbx_strand_id
1 'polypeptide(L)'
;GTMIALSCQSVVMGKHSNLGPVDPQYRGVSCYEALEEFETAKKEVAENLSSLGLWQVIISKYTPTFLISCKHAIKWSEKFTTDWIKNNQKINPQNINNIIKLFVDHESSLSHDRHISKEKCKKAGLNIVDLENDDVFQDLVLSLHHCYMLLFDKTNVFKVVDNQLGASYIRFDNKPQG
;
A
#
# COMPACT_ATOMS: atom_id res chain seq x y z
N GLY A 1 1.46 -3.82 2.43
CA GLY A 1 2.43 -4.78 1.90
C GLY A 1 3.69 -4.08 1.47
N THR A 2 3.60 -3.16 0.50
CA THR A 2 4.72 -2.43 -0.09
C THR A 2 5.69 -1.82 0.93
N MET A 3 5.18 -1.09 1.92
CA MET A 3 6.00 -0.50 2.99
C MET A 3 6.90 -1.52 3.71
N ILE A 4 6.38 -2.73 3.99
CA ILE A 4 7.15 -3.81 4.61
C ILE A 4 8.21 -4.32 3.62
N ALA A 5 7.82 -4.57 2.36
CA ALA A 5 8.75 -5.02 1.33
C ALA A 5 9.91 -4.04 1.12
N LEU A 6 9.65 -2.73 1.12
CA LEU A 6 10.66 -1.68 0.97
C LEU A 6 11.59 -1.54 2.19
N SER A 7 11.19 -2.06 3.36
CA SER A 7 12.04 -2.11 4.56
C SER A 7 13.04 -3.27 4.54
N CYS A 8 12.85 -4.26 3.65
CA CYS A 8 13.71 -5.43 3.55
C CYS A 8 14.98 -5.16 2.74
N GLN A 9 16.07 -5.85 3.06
CA GLN A 9 17.32 -5.79 2.29
C GLN A 9 17.18 -6.31 0.85
N SER A 10 16.21 -7.19 0.62
CA SER A 10 15.86 -7.73 -0.70
C SER A 10 14.39 -8.13 -0.72
N VAL A 11 13.79 -8.17 -1.91
CA VAL A 11 12.42 -8.61 -2.12
C VAL A 11 12.42 -9.76 -3.12
N VAL A 12 11.86 -10.91 -2.72
CA VAL A 12 11.65 -12.03 -3.63
C VAL A 12 10.38 -11.76 -4.45
N MET A 13 10.47 -11.88 -5.76
CA MET A 13 9.34 -11.69 -6.66
C MET A 13 9.29 -12.77 -7.74
N GLY A 14 8.11 -13.36 -7.94
CA GLY A 14 7.84 -14.18 -9.11
C GLY A 14 7.52 -13.34 -10.34
N LYS A 15 7.44 -13.97 -11.52
CA LYS A 15 7.22 -13.34 -12.82
C LYS A 15 5.93 -12.52 -12.89
N HIS A 16 4.89 -12.99 -12.21
CA HIS A 16 3.58 -12.33 -12.14
C HIS A 16 3.37 -11.54 -10.84
N SER A 17 4.38 -11.46 -9.97
CA SER A 17 4.31 -10.67 -8.75
C SER A 17 4.39 -9.17 -9.06
N ASN A 18 3.61 -8.40 -8.32
CA ASN A 18 3.60 -6.94 -8.40
C ASN A 18 3.63 -6.35 -7.00
N LEU A 19 4.29 -5.21 -6.85
CA LEU A 19 4.10 -4.34 -5.70
C LEU A 19 3.10 -3.24 -6.06
N GLY A 20 2.39 -2.72 -5.06
CA GLY A 20 1.60 -1.49 -5.21
C GLY A 20 2.40 -0.27 -4.79
N PRO A 21 1.93 0.96 -5.07
CA PRO A 21 2.48 2.15 -4.45
C PRO A 21 2.28 2.14 -2.92
N VAL A 22 2.91 3.08 -2.22
CA VAL A 22 2.57 3.40 -0.84
C VAL A 22 1.20 4.05 -0.85
N ASP A 23 0.22 3.36 -0.27
CA ASP A 23 -1.15 3.82 -0.18
C ASP A 23 -1.58 3.92 1.30
N PRO A 24 -1.45 5.10 1.92
CA PRO A 24 -1.86 5.34 3.29
C PRO A 24 -3.38 5.24 3.39
N GLN A 25 -3.86 4.23 4.12
CA GLN A 25 -5.29 4.03 4.35
C GLN A 25 -5.64 4.28 5.81
N TYR A 26 -6.81 4.88 6.06
CA TYR A 26 -7.36 5.07 7.39
C TYR A 26 -8.78 4.53 7.43
N ARG A 27 -9.02 3.55 8.30
CA ARG A 27 -10.31 2.85 8.44
C ARG A 27 -10.87 2.28 7.12
N GLY A 28 -9.99 1.83 6.23
CA GLY A 28 -10.36 1.26 4.93
C GLY A 28 -10.63 2.28 3.84
N VAL A 29 -10.38 3.57 4.09
CA VAL A 29 -10.49 4.65 3.10
C VAL A 29 -9.10 5.14 2.72
N SER A 30 -8.88 5.42 1.43
CA SER A 30 -7.66 6.07 0.94
C SER A 30 -7.54 7.48 1.54
N CYS A 31 -6.42 7.77 2.20
CA CYS A 31 -6.19 9.09 2.77
C CYS A 31 -6.01 10.18 1.70
N TYR A 32 -5.47 9.81 0.54
CA TYR A 32 -5.27 10.75 -0.57
C TYR A 32 -6.62 11.13 -1.19
N GLU A 33 -7.45 10.15 -1.52
CA GLU A 33 -8.79 10.38 -2.10
C GLU A 33 -9.67 11.20 -1.15
N ALA A 34 -9.63 10.91 0.17
CA ALA A 34 -10.38 11.68 1.16
C ALA A 34 -10.02 13.17 1.19
N LEU A 35 -8.74 13.49 0.99
CA LEU A 35 -8.26 14.88 0.94
C LEU A 35 -8.58 15.54 -0.40
N GLU A 36 -8.42 14.81 -1.51
CA GLU A 36 -8.76 15.29 -2.85
C GLU A 36 -10.27 15.57 -2.98
N GLU A 37 -11.12 14.68 -2.45
CA GLU A 37 -12.58 14.88 -2.40
C GLU A 37 -12.91 16.16 -1.62
N PHE A 38 -12.26 16.38 -0.48
CA PHE A 38 -12.50 17.58 0.33
C PHE A 38 -12.04 18.88 -0.35
N GLU A 39 -10.87 18.87 -1.00
CA GLU A 39 -10.39 20.03 -1.75
C GLU A 39 -11.24 20.32 -2.99
N THR A 40 -11.72 19.27 -3.67
CA THR A 40 -12.70 19.39 -4.76
C THR A 40 -14.00 20.01 -4.27
N ALA A 41 -14.52 19.55 -3.13
CA ALA A 41 -15.72 20.12 -2.51
C ALA A 41 -15.56 21.63 -2.22
N LYS A 42 -14.42 22.04 -1.65
CA LYS A 42 -14.13 23.45 -1.38
C LYS A 42 -14.10 24.27 -2.67
N LYS A 43 -13.46 23.75 -3.72
CA LYS A 43 -13.34 24.43 -5.01
C LYS A 43 -14.71 24.58 -5.68
N GLU A 44 -15.48 23.50 -5.79
CA GLU A 44 -16.77 23.53 -6.47
C GLU A 44 -17.81 24.39 -5.74
N VAL A 45 -17.82 24.40 -4.41
CA VAL A 45 -18.71 25.29 -3.64
C VAL A 45 -18.33 26.76 -3.83
N ALA A 46 -17.04 27.07 -3.95
CA ALA A 46 -16.57 28.42 -4.22
C ALA A 46 -16.91 28.88 -5.66
N GLU A 47 -16.86 27.98 -6.64
CA GLU A 47 -17.17 28.27 -8.04
C GLU A 47 -18.68 28.27 -8.33
N ASN A 48 -19.44 27.39 -7.69
CA ASN A 48 -20.89 27.26 -7.86
C ASN A 48 -21.56 26.94 -6.52
N LEU A 49 -22.16 27.96 -5.89
CA LEU A 49 -22.86 27.83 -4.62
C LEU A 49 -24.03 26.83 -4.66
N SER A 50 -24.59 26.54 -5.83
CA SER A 50 -25.66 25.54 -5.98
C SER A 50 -25.19 24.12 -5.66
N SER A 51 -23.88 23.85 -5.71
CA SER A 51 -23.29 22.55 -5.32
C SER A 51 -23.24 22.35 -3.81
N LEU A 52 -23.47 23.39 -2.99
CA LEU A 52 -23.36 23.34 -1.53
C LEU A 52 -24.22 22.23 -0.91
N GLY A 53 -25.47 22.07 -1.38
CA GLY A 53 -26.37 21.05 -0.85
C GLY A 53 -25.85 19.62 -1.09
N LEU A 54 -25.27 19.37 -2.26
CA LEU A 54 -24.66 18.07 -2.60
C LEU A 54 -23.45 17.79 -1.70
N TRP A 55 -22.51 18.74 -1.64
CA TRP A 55 -21.28 18.56 -0.87
C TRP A 55 -21.54 18.51 0.64
N GLN A 56 -22.54 19.24 1.16
CA GLN A 56 -22.96 19.13 2.55
C GLN A 56 -23.38 17.71 2.91
N VAL A 57 -24.16 17.05 2.04
CA VAL A 57 -24.59 15.65 2.26
C VAL A 57 -23.41 14.69 2.24
N ILE A 58 -22.47 14.84 1.30
CA ILE A 58 -21.29 13.98 1.18
C ILE A 58 -20.37 14.16 2.40
N ILE A 59 -19.94 15.39 2.68
CA ILE A 59 -18.99 15.71 3.76
C ILE A 59 -19.59 15.46 5.15
N SER A 60 -20.92 15.50 5.32
CA SER A 60 -21.56 15.16 6.61
C SER A 60 -21.25 13.74 7.11
N LYS A 61 -20.82 12.84 6.22
CA LYS A 61 -20.41 11.47 6.57
C LYS A 61 -19.03 11.40 7.24
N TYR A 62 -18.24 12.47 7.16
CA TYR A 62 -16.90 12.49 7.73
C TYR A 62 -16.97 12.55 9.25
N THR A 63 -16.26 11.66 9.93
CA THR A 63 -16.15 11.72 11.39
C THR A 63 -15.22 12.86 11.82
N PRO A 64 -15.38 13.42 13.03
CA PRO A 64 -14.42 14.37 13.57
C PRO A 64 -12.98 13.87 13.43
N THR A 65 -12.06 14.80 13.15
CA THR A 65 -10.61 14.58 12.95
C THR A 65 -10.20 13.62 11.83
N PHE A 66 -11.13 13.11 11.01
CA PHE A 66 -10.85 12.19 9.90
C PHE A 66 -9.79 12.75 8.94
N LEU A 67 -10.02 13.93 8.37
CA LEU A 67 -9.09 14.56 7.41
C LEU A 67 -7.72 14.86 8.01
N ILE A 68 -7.66 15.21 9.31
CA ILE A 68 -6.39 15.41 10.02
C ILE A 68 -5.64 14.08 10.14
N SER A 69 -6.36 13.02 10.47
CA SER A 69 -5.81 11.66 10.55
C SER A 69 -5.26 11.21 9.19
N CYS A 70 -5.97 11.49 8.10
CA CYS A 70 -5.51 11.24 6.73
C CYS A 70 -4.21 12.00 6.42
N LYS A 71 -4.15 13.30 6.73
CA LYS A 71 -2.92 14.11 6.56
C LYS A 71 -1.73 13.54 7.33
N HIS A 72 -1.95 13.12 8.58
CA HIS A 72 -0.90 12.51 9.38
C HIS A 72 -0.46 11.16 8.84
N ALA A 73 -1.41 10.32 8.41
CA ALA A 73 -1.12 9.00 7.83
C ALA A 73 -0.27 9.12 6.57
N ILE A 74 -0.59 10.07 5.68
CA ILE A 74 0.23 10.38 4.49
C ILE A 74 1.63 10.79 4.89
N LYS A 75 1.76 11.84 5.71
CA LYS A 75 3.05 12.37 6.15
C LYS A 75 3.93 11.31 6.81
N TRP A 76 3.35 10.46 7.64
CA TRP A 76 4.09 9.39 8.30
C TRP A 76 4.49 8.28 7.34
N SER A 77 3.60 7.88 6.42
CA SER A 77 3.91 6.83 5.45
C SER A 77 5.03 7.25 4.51
N GLU A 78 5.00 8.48 4.02
CA GLU A 78 6.07 9.06 3.18
C GLU A 78 7.39 9.12 3.94
N LYS A 79 7.36 9.64 5.17
CA LYS A 79 8.55 9.74 6.03
C LYS A 79 9.16 8.37 6.31
N PHE A 80 8.38 7.43 6.84
CA PHE A 80 8.90 6.11 7.22
C PHE A 80 9.42 5.34 6.01
N THR A 81 8.69 5.35 4.90
CA THR A 81 9.15 4.66 3.69
C THR A 81 10.45 5.27 3.16
N THR A 82 10.53 6.60 3.14
CA THR A 82 11.75 7.32 2.74
C THR A 82 12.93 6.97 3.64
N ASP A 83 12.73 6.96 4.96
CA ASP A 83 13.77 6.64 5.94
C ASP A 83 14.24 5.19 5.78
N TRP A 84 13.32 4.23 5.56
CA TRP A 84 13.68 2.83 5.33
C TRP A 84 14.45 2.62 4.03
N ILE A 85 14.03 3.25 2.92
CA ILE A 85 14.75 3.17 1.65
C ILE A 85 16.17 3.75 1.81
N LYS A 86 16.31 4.90 2.48
CA LYS A 86 17.62 5.56 2.70
C LYS A 86 18.55 4.75 3.59
N ASN A 87 18.01 4.05 4.59
CA ASN A 87 18.80 3.25 5.52
C ASN A 87 19.15 1.85 4.97
N ASN A 88 18.60 1.48 3.82
CA ASN A 88 18.87 0.18 3.21
C ASN A 88 20.21 0.18 2.46
N GLN A 89 21.21 -0.46 3.06
CA GLN A 89 22.58 -0.56 2.50
C GLN A 89 22.66 -1.34 1.17
N LYS A 90 21.64 -2.11 0.81
CA LYS A 90 21.59 -2.83 -0.48
C LYS A 90 21.06 -1.98 -1.62
N ILE A 91 20.54 -0.79 -1.34
CA ILE A 91 20.09 0.16 -2.35
C ILE A 91 21.24 1.10 -2.68
N ASN A 92 21.56 1.25 -3.97
CA ASN A 92 22.54 2.24 -4.41
C ASN A 92 21.99 3.65 -4.11
N PRO A 93 22.77 4.54 -3.44
CA PRO A 93 22.35 5.90 -3.15
C PRO A 93 21.80 6.70 -4.35
N GLN A 94 22.33 6.45 -5.56
CA GLN A 94 21.87 7.10 -6.79
C GLN A 94 20.44 6.71 -7.19
N ASN A 95 19.97 5.55 -6.75
CA ASN A 95 18.65 5.01 -7.07
C ASN A 95 17.58 5.40 -6.05
N ILE A 96 17.95 5.91 -4.87
CA ILE A 96 17.01 6.25 -3.78
C ILE A 96 15.88 7.15 -4.29
N ASN A 97 16.22 8.22 -5.01
CA ASN A 97 15.22 9.17 -5.52
C ASN A 97 14.29 8.53 -6.56
N ASN A 98 14.79 7.59 -7.38
CA ASN A 98 13.97 6.87 -8.34
C ASN A 98 12.97 5.95 -7.65
N ILE A 99 13.38 5.28 -6.57
CA ILE A 99 12.52 4.40 -5.78
C ILE A 99 11.46 5.21 -5.04
N ILE A 100 11.84 6.31 -4.38
CA ILE A 100 10.88 7.21 -3.72
C ILE A 100 9.86 7.73 -4.73
N LYS A 101 10.31 8.22 -5.89
CA LYS A 101 9.42 8.69 -6.94
C LYS A 101 8.48 7.61 -7.48
N LEU A 102 8.92 6.36 -7.54
CA LEU A 102 8.10 5.26 -8.05
C LEU A 102 7.03 4.80 -7.06
N PHE A 103 7.35 4.78 -5.76
CA PHE A 103 6.49 4.18 -4.73
C PHE A 103 5.79 5.20 -3.83
N VAL A 104 6.33 6.39 -3.64
CA VAL A 104 5.89 7.37 -2.63
C VAL A 104 5.21 8.59 -3.26
N ASP A 105 5.74 9.09 -4.40
CA ASP A 105 5.20 10.32 -5.01
C ASP A 105 3.80 10.12 -5.62
N HIS A 106 2.79 10.68 -4.96
CA HIS A 106 1.39 10.55 -5.34
C HIS A 106 1.01 11.36 -6.59
N GLU A 107 1.63 12.53 -6.83
CA GLU A 107 1.25 13.48 -7.90
C GLU A 107 1.39 12.92 -9.33
N SER A 108 2.16 11.86 -9.53
CA SER A 108 2.38 11.25 -10.85
C SER A 108 1.43 10.09 -11.18
N SER A 109 0.48 9.78 -10.30
CA SER A 109 -0.19 8.48 -10.24
C SER A 109 -1.69 8.59 -9.91
N LEU A 110 -2.50 8.85 -10.93
CA LEU A 110 -3.97 8.84 -10.89
C LEU A 110 -4.59 7.43 -10.82
N SER A 111 -3.92 6.44 -10.21
CA SER A 111 -4.45 5.09 -10.09
C SER A 111 -3.82 4.32 -8.92
N HIS A 112 -4.64 4.04 -7.91
CA HIS A 112 -4.31 3.22 -6.74
C HIS A 112 -4.07 1.73 -7.10
N ASP A 113 -4.51 1.30 -8.29
CA ASP A 113 -4.30 -0.05 -8.85
C ASP A 113 -3.02 -0.16 -9.69
N ARG A 114 -1.99 0.62 -9.37
CA ARG A 114 -0.72 0.54 -10.11
C ARG A 114 0.04 -0.71 -9.71
N HIS A 115 -0.05 -1.73 -10.55
CA HIS A 115 0.83 -2.89 -10.49
C HIS A 115 2.25 -2.50 -10.93
N ILE A 116 3.16 -2.44 -9.97
CA ILE A 116 4.60 -2.23 -10.17
C ILE A 116 5.24 -3.61 -10.33
N SER A 117 5.39 -4.02 -11.59
CA SER A 117 5.99 -5.29 -11.99
C SER A 117 7.43 -5.44 -11.50
N LYS A 118 7.87 -6.69 -11.34
CA LYS A 118 9.25 -7.09 -11.05
C LYS A 118 10.32 -6.29 -11.82
N GLU A 119 10.17 -6.15 -13.14
CA GLU A 119 11.12 -5.42 -13.99
C GLU A 119 11.19 -3.92 -13.69
N LYS A 120 10.04 -3.29 -13.37
CA LYS A 120 10.00 -1.89 -12.93
C LYS A 120 10.71 -1.70 -11.60
N CYS A 121 10.53 -2.64 -10.66
CA CYS A 121 11.24 -2.64 -9.38
C CYS A 121 12.76 -2.71 -9.58
N LYS A 122 13.24 -3.66 -10.40
CA LYS A 122 14.66 -3.80 -10.75
C LYS A 122 15.20 -2.52 -11.40
N LYS A 123 14.48 -1.98 -12.39
CA LYS A 123 14.86 -0.75 -13.10
C LYS A 123 14.93 0.47 -12.18
N ALA A 124 14.05 0.54 -11.17
CA ALA A 124 14.10 1.60 -10.17
C ALA A 124 15.31 1.48 -9.23
N GLY A 125 15.92 0.30 -9.14
CA GLY A 125 17.10 0.03 -8.32
C GLY A 125 16.81 -0.72 -7.02
N LEU A 126 15.65 -1.36 -6.89
CA LEU A 126 15.39 -2.28 -5.79
C LEU A 126 16.18 -3.58 -5.98
N ASN A 127 16.66 -4.12 -4.86
CA ASN A 127 17.30 -5.43 -4.83
C ASN A 127 16.24 -6.54 -4.91
N ILE A 128 15.97 -7.03 -6.12
CA ILE A 128 14.97 -8.06 -6.38
C ILE A 128 15.64 -9.40 -6.63
N VAL A 129 15.17 -10.43 -5.92
CA VAL A 129 15.55 -11.82 -6.14
C VAL A 129 14.44 -12.50 -6.94
N ASP A 130 14.81 -13.10 -8.08
CA ASP A 130 13.87 -13.87 -8.89
C ASP A 130 13.53 -15.18 -8.19
N LEU A 131 12.24 -15.40 -7.91
CA LEU A 131 11.77 -16.64 -7.32
C LEU A 131 12.12 -17.86 -8.20
N GLU A 132 12.11 -17.66 -9.52
CA GLU A 132 12.38 -18.69 -10.52
C GLU A 132 13.83 -19.17 -10.61
N ASN A 133 14.76 -18.58 -9.83
CA ASN A 133 16.16 -18.99 -9.84
C ASN A 133 16.43 -20.24 -8.97
N ASP A 134 15.46 -20.66 -8.16
CA ASP A 134 15.56 -21.83 -7.29
C ASP A 134 14.21 -22.57 -7.28
N ASP A 135 14.16 -23.68 -8.03
CA ASP A 135 12.94 -24.49 -8.20
C ASP A 135 12.41 -25.04 -6.87
N VAL A 136 13.30 -25.42 -5.94
CA VAL A 136 12.90 -25.97 -4.64
C VAL A 136 12.28 -24.87 -3.78
N PHE A 137 12.92 -23.71 -3.74
CA PHE A 137 12.39 -22.57 -3.02
C PHE A 137 11.06 -22.08 -3.62
N GLN A 138 10.94 -22.07 -4.94
CA GLN A 138 9.69 -21.73 -5.63
C GLN A 138 8.55 -22.68 -5.24
N ASP A 139 8.80 -23.99 -5.26
CA ASP A 139 7.78 -24.99 -4.88
C ASP A 139 7.30 -24.82 -3.43
N LEU A 140 8.22 -24.54 -2.51
CA LEU A 140 7.90 -24.26 -1.10
C LEU A 140 7.04 -22.99 -0.94
N VAL A 141 7.40 -21.90 -1.63
CA VAL A 141 6.65 -20.63 -1.57
C VAL A 141 5.26 -20.79 -2.18
N LEU A 142 5.13 -21.48 -3.32
CA LEU A 142 3.83 -21.72 -3.97
C LEU A 142 2.95 -22.67 -3.15
N SER A 143 3.53 -23.69 -2.52
CA SER A 143 2.80 -24.55 -1.58
C SER A 143 2.24 -23.75 -0.41
N LEU A 144 3.04 -22.88 0.18
CA LEU A 144 2.58 -21.98 1.25
C LEU A 144 1.50 -21.00 0.76
N HIS A 145 1.65 -20.45 -0.44
CA HIS A 145 0.65 -19.59 -1.06
C HIS A 145 -0.70 -20.33 -1.21
N HIS A 146 -0.71 -21.56 -1.71
CA HIS A 146 -1.92 -22.37 -1.81
C HIS A 146 -2.56 -22.63 -0.44
N CYS A 147 -1.77 -22.89 0.61
CA CYS A 147 -2.29 -23.02 1.97
C CYS A 147 -2.99 -21.75 2.44
N TYR A 148 -2.43 -20.56 2.21
CA TYR A 148 -3.10 -19.30 2.55
C TYR A 148 -4.34 -19.03 1.69
N MET A 149 -4.32 -19.38 0.40
CA MET A 149 -5.50 -19.24 -0.46
C MET A 149 -6.65 -20.12 0.03
N LEU A 150 -6.37 -21.36 0.43
CA LEU A 150 -7.36 -22.23 1.06
C LEU A 150 -7.83 -21.68 2.41
N LEU A 151 -6.93 -21.13 3.23
CA LEU A 151 -7.29 -20.50 4.49
C LEU A 151 -8.27 -19.33 4.26
N PHE A 152 -7.96 -18.43 3.32
CA PHE A 152 -8.81 -17.27 3.00
C PHE A 152 -10.13 -17.68 2.35
N ASP A 153 -10.18 -18.77 1.58
CA ASP A 153 -11.42 -19.30 0.98
C ASP A 153 -12.32 -20.00 2.00
N LYS A 154 -11.74 -20.71 2.97
CA LYS A 154 -12.48 -21.54 3.93
C LYS A 154 -12.80 -20.87 5.26
N THR A 155 -12.24 -19.70 5.52
CA THR A 155 -12.42 -18.99 6.79
C THR A 155 -12.77 -17.51 6.55
N ASN A 156 -13.13 -16.79 7.62
CA ASN A 156 -13.31 -15.33 7.56
C ASN A 156 -11.99 -14.57 7.82
N VAL A 157 -10.83 -15.24 7.76
CA VAL A 157 -9.55 -14.54 7.83
C VAL A 157 -9.36 -13.74 6.53
N PHE A 158 -8.97 -12.47 6.64
CA PHE A 158 -8.69 -11.62 5.47
C PHE A 158 -7.26 -11.06 5.46
N LYS A 159 -6.51 -11.23 6.55
CA LYS A 159 -5.11 -10.80 6.63
C LYS A 159 -4.34 -11.66 7.60
N VAL A 160 -3.17 -12.12 7.15
CA VAL A 160 -2.19 -12.85 7.96
C VAL A 160 -0.82 -12.20 7.75
N VAL A 161 -0.03 -12.11 8.83
CA VAL A 161 1.37 -11.69 8.79
C VAL A 161 2.14 -12.63 9.70
N ASP A 162 3.02 -13.44 9.11
CA ASP A 162 3.84 -14.43 9.81
C ASP A 162 5.33 -14.12 9.67
N ASN A 163 6.13 -14.63 10.60
CA ASN A 163 7.58 -14.52 10.54
C ASN A 163 8.30 -15.83 10.90
N GLN A 164 9.61 -15.85 10.66
CA GLN A 164 10.48 -17.00 10.88
C GLN A 164 10.64 -17.40 12.36
N LEU A 165 10.21 -16.56 13.30
CA LEU A 165 10.25 -16.84 14.75
C LEU A 165 8.98 -17.56 15.24
N GLY A 166 8.07 -17.91 14.32
CA GLY A 166 6.78 -18.52 14.64
C GLY A 166 5.75 -17.54 15.19
N ALA A 167 6.01 -16.23 15.14
CA ALA A 167 5.02 -15.24 15.52
C ALA A 167 4.04 -14.99 14.35
N SER A 168 2.76 -14.92 14.68
CA SER A 168 1.66 -14.76 13.73
C SER A 168 0.71 -13.66 14.16
N TYR A 169 0.33 -12.82 13.20
CA TYR A 169 -0.75 -11.85 13.34
C TYR A 169 -1.87 -12.16 12.35
N ILE A 170 -3.04 -12.49 12.87
CA ILE A 170 -4.20 -12.89 12.08
C ILE A 170 -5.36 -11.93 12.34
N ARG A 171 -6.02 -11.50 11.27
CA ARG A 171 -7.21 -10.64 11.30
C ARG A 171 -8.39 -11.34 10.67
N PHE A 172 -9.46 -11.41 11.45
CA PHE A 172 -10.74 -11.98 11.08
C PHE A 172 -11.68 -10.85 10.67
N ASP A 173 -12.44 -11.07 9.60
CA ASP A 173 -13.51 -10.18 9.18
C ASP A 173 -14.65 -10.39 10.15
N ASN A 174 -14.91 -9.37 10.97
CA ASN A 174 -16.09 -9.31 11.80
C ASN A 174 -17.21 -8.78 10.91
N LYS A 175 -17.78 -9.63 10.04
CA LYS A 175 -19.08 -9.30 9.46
C LYS A 175 -20.02 -9.04 10.64
N PRO A 176 -20.67 -7.87 10.75
CA PRO A 176 -21.78 -7.75 11.68
C PRO A 176 -22.77 -8.86 11.30
N GLN A 177 -23.12 -9.69 12.28
CA GLN A 177 -24.26 -10.60 12.12
C GLN A 177 -25.45 -9.69 11.80
N GLY A 178 -26.00 -9.88 10.59
CA GLY A 178 -27.14 -9.11 10.11
C GLY A 178 -28.38 -9.33 10.97
#